data_AF-A0A2E6S2B8-F1
#
_entry.id   AF-A0A2E6S2B8-F1
#
_cell.length_a   1.000
_cell.length_b   1.000
_cell.length_c   1.000
_cell.angle_alpha   90.00
_cell.angle_beta   90.00
_cell.angle_gamma   90.00
#
_symmetry.space_group_name_H-M   'P 1'
#
loop_
_entity.id
_entity.type
_entity.pdbx_description
1 polymer ?
#
loop_
_entity_poly.entity_id
_entity_poly.type
_entity_poly.pdbx_seq_one_letter_code
_entity_poly.pdbx_strand_id
1 'polypeptide(L)'
;MELYYTLNKVLHLLGMASWFGVALAISIILSKKDDSDHALVLDLSTKVEMPASFFIPLTGVLMMIDNTNLLYDGWIQLKIAIGLIAIAFTHISRAYLIHKDLSNTITLQKFIFYRNMCLAVLTVILIIVGYK
;
A
#
# COMPACT_ATOMS: atom_id res chain seq x y z
N MET A 1 16.21 -16.53 -17.24
CA MET A 1 14.79 -16.21 -16.96
C MET A 1 14.43 -16.49 -15.50
N GLU A 2 14.71 -17.68 -14.92
CA GLU A 2 14.32 -17.97 -13.52
C GLU A 2 14.89 -17.01 -12.47
N LEU A 3 16.16 -16.61 -12.57
CA LEU A 3 16.77 -15.71 -11.57
C LEU A 3 16.12 -14.32 -11.59
N TYR A 4 15.88 -13.75 -12.78
CA TYR A 4 15.28 -12.43 -12.92
C TYR A 4 13.82 -12.40 -12.41
N TYR A 5 13.03 -13.40 -12.77
CA TYR A 5 11.67 -13.57 -12.24
C TYR A 5 11.67 -13.72 -10.70
N THR A 6 12.58 -14.52 -10.16
CA THR A 6 12.73 -14.74 -8.72
C THR A 6 13.11 -13.45 -7.99
N LEU A 7 14.06 -12.68 -8.53
CA LEU A 7 14.45 -11.39 -7.97
C LEU A 7 13.27 -10.41 -7.96
N ASN A 8 12.53 -10.30 -9.07
CA ASN A 8 11.33 -9.46 -9.13
C ASN A 8 10.29 -9.90 -8.10
N LYS A 9 10.07 -11.21 -7.93
CA LYS A 9 9.16 -11.75 -6.94
C LYS A 9 9.57 -11.40 -5.50
N VAL A 10 10.85 -11.49 -5.17
CA VAL A 10 11.38 -11.10 -3.86
C VAL A 10 11.19 -9.59 -3.65
N LEU A 11 11.54 -8.76 -4.64
CA LEU A 11 11.34 -7.30 -4.56
C LEU A 11 9.88 -6.93 -4.36
N HIS A 12 8.97 -7.61 -5.04
CA HIS A 12 7.53 -7.41 -4.88
C HIS A 12 7.06 -7.78 -3.47
N LEU A 13 7.52 -8.92 -2.92
CA LEU A 13 7.19 -9.31 -1.54
C LEU A 13 7.72 -8.31 -0.51
N LEU A 14 8.96 -7.85 -0.68
CA LEU A 14 9.57 -6.83 0.19
C LEU A 14 8.83 -5.50 0.11
N GLY A 15 8.44 -5.08 -1.10
CA GLY A 15 7.62 -3.89 -1.30
C GLY A 15 6.26 -4.01 -0.60
N MET A 16 5.62 -5.18 -0.66
CA MET A 16 4.28 -5.39 -0.09
C MET A 16 4.36 -5.37 1.42
N ALA A 17 5.38 -6.04 1.99
CA ALA A 17 5.64 -6.04 3.42
C ALA A 17 5.96 -4.64 3.94
N SER A 18 6.78 -3.88 3.21
CA SER A 18 7.12 -2.49 3.56
C SER A 18 5.90 -1.58 3.53
N TRP A 19 5.08 -1.69 2.48
CA TRP A 19 3.86 -0.90 2.35
C TRP A 19 2.86 -1.21 3.47
N PHE A 20 2.58 -2.49 3.71
CA PHE A 20 1.70 -2.93 4.80
C PHE A 20 2.22 -2.52 6.16
N GLY A 21 3.51 -2.73 6.43
CA GLY A 21 4.15 -2.40 7.70
C GLY A 21 4.07 -0.90 8.03
N VAL A 22 4.30 -0.04 7.04
CA VAL A 22 4.18 1.41 7.23
C VAL A 22 2.74 1.88 7.31
N ALA A 23 1.84 1.28 6.54
CA ALA A 23 0.41 1.51 6.70
C ALA A 23 -0.04 1.23 8.14
N LEU A 24 0.43 0.11 8.72
CA LEU A 24 0.10 -0.33 10.07
C LEU A 24 0.76 0.55 11.13
N ALA A 25 2.05 0.86 10.97
CA ALA A 25 2.79 1.71 11.90
C ALA A 25 2.14 3.08 12.06
N ILE A 26 1.74 3.72 10.94
CA ILE A 26 1.04 5.01 10.97
C ILE A 26 -0.31 4.89 11.69
N SER A 27 -1.09 3.84 11.45
CA SER A 27 -2.35 3.62 12.18
C SER A 27 -2.15 3.42 13.69
N ILE A 28 -1.08 2.73 14.10
CA ILE A 28 -0.72 2.55 15.52
C ILE A 28 -0.29 3.87 16.16
N ILE A 29 0.58 4.64 15.48
CA ILE A 29 1.04 5.94 15.97
C ILE A 29 -0.17 6.85 16.22
N LEU A 30 -1.06 6.97 15.25
CA LEU A 30 -2.25 7.83 15.36
C LEU A 30 -3.27 7.34 16.39
N SER A 31 -3.31 6.03 16.70
CA SER A 31 -4.17 5.51 17.77
C SER A 31 -3.83 6.09 19.15
N LYS A 32 -2.59 6.57 19.34
CA LYS A 32 -2.12 7.16 20.60
C LYS A 32 -2.61 8.60 20.82
N LYS A 33 -3.24 9.23 19.82
CA LYS A 33 -3.77 10.62 19.87
C LYS A 33 -2.73 11.66 20.31
N ASP A 34 -1.48 11.48 19.90
CA ASP A 34 -0.43 12.49 20.08
C ASP A 34 -0.30 13.31 18.80
N ASP A 35 -0.74 14.57 18.83
CA ASP A 35 -0.70 15.48 17.67
C ASP A 35 0.75 15.86 17.29
N SER A 36 1.74 15.58 18.15
CA SER A 36 3.15 15.85 17.87
C SER A 36 3.77 14.89 16.84
N ASP A 37 3.10 13.78 16.53
CA ASP A 37 3.61 12.75 15.61
C ASP A 37 3.32 13.03 14.13
N HIS A 38 2.74 14.18 13.79
CA HIS A 38 2.39 14.52 12.40
C HIS A 38 3.60 14.51 11.46
N ALA A 39 4.74 15.05 11.90
CA ALA A 39 5.98 15.05 11.13
C ALA A 39 6.50 13.63 10.86
N LEU A 40 6.38 12.74 11.86
CA LEU A 40 6.77 11.33 11.73
C LEU A 40 5.87 10.58 10.75
N VAL A 41 4.54 10.80 10.83
CA VAL A 41 3.57 10.19 9.91
C VAL A 41 3.81 10.65 8.48
N LEU A 42 4.09 11.94 8.27
CA LEU A 42 4.41 12.48 6.95
C LEU A 42 5.72 11.92 6.40
N ASP A 43 6.74 11.77 7.26
CA ASP A 43 8.03 11.22 6.87
C ASP A 43 7.92 9.74 6.45
N LEU A 44 7.24 8.93 7.27
CA LEU A 44 6.97 7.52 6.98
C LEU A 44 6.18 7.34 5.68
N SER A 45 5.13 8.15 5.49
CA SER A 45 4.32 8.10 4.26
C SER A 45 5.13 8.50 3.03
N THR A 46 5.96 9.54 3.13
CA THR A 46 6.72 10.07 1.98
C THR A 46 7.92 9.21 1.63
N LYS A 47 8.68 8.73 2.60
CA LYS A 47 9.93 8.00 2.37
C LYS A 47 9.76 6.51 2.11
N VAL A 48 8.65 5.91 2.58
CA VAL A 48 8.48 4.45 2.49
C VAL A 48 7.17 4.08 1.80
N GLU A 49 6.04 4.59 2.28
CA GLU A 49 4.73 4.18 1.76
C GLU A 49 4.55 4.54 0.28
N MET A 50 4.90 5.76 -0.11
CA MET A 50 4.78 6.25 -1.50
C MET A 50 5.70 5.51 -2.47
N PRO A 51 7.00 5.31 -2.19
CA PRO A 51 7.83 4.45 -3.00
C PRO A 51 7.26 3.03 -3.09
N ALA A 52 6.86 2.42 -1.96
CA ALA A 52 6.37 1.05 -1.94
C ALA A 52 5.07 0.90 -2.77
N SER A 53 4.12 1.83 -2.66
CA SER A 53 2.87 1.80 -3.45
C SER A 53 3.11 1.96 -4.95
N PHE A 54 4.24 2.55 -5.37
CA PHE A 54 4.65 2.65 -6.78
C PHE A 54 5.45 1.43 -7.26
N PHE A 55 6.38 0.94 -6.45
CA PHE A 55 7.23 -0.21 -6.77
C PHE A 55 6.43 -1.51 -6.93
N ILE A 56 5.30 -1.65 -6.21
CA ILE A 56 4.46 -2.85 -6.29
C ILE A 56 3.81 -3.04 -7.66
N PRO A 57 3.08 -2.06 -8.22
CA PRO A 57 2.62 -2.12 -9.61
C PRO A 57 3.76 -2.41 -10.58
N LEU A 58 4.89 -1.72 -10.44
CA LEU A 58 6.01 -1.85 -11.35
C LEU A 58 6.57 -3.28 -11.36
N THR A 59 6.90 -3.83 -10.19
CA THR A 59 7.42 -5.20 -10.08
C THR A 59 6.39 -6.24 -10.52
N GLY A 60 5.10 -5.99 -10.31
CA GLY A 60 4.02 -6.82 -10.84
C GLY A 60 3.99 -6.83 -12.37
N VAL A 61 4.10 -5.66 -13.01
CA VAL A 61 4.19 -5.53 -14.47
C VAL A 61 5.43 -6.23 -15.02
N LEU A 62 6.60 -6.07 -14.38
CA LEU A 62 7.82 -6.74 -14.80
C LEU A 62 7.68 -8.27 -14.78
N MET A 63 7.01 -8.83 -13.76
CA MET A 63 6.71 -10.27 -13.71
C MET A 63 5.73 -10.73 -14.79
N MET A 64 4.78 -9.88 -15.19
CA MET A 64 3.84 -10.19 -16.28
C MET A 64 4.49 -10.08 -17.66
N ILE A 65 5.46 -9.19 -17.86
CA ILE A 65 6.24 -9.13 -19.11
C ILE A 65 7.02 -10.43 -19.31
N ASP A 66 7.58 -10.97 -18.23
CA ASP A 66 8.30 -12.25 -18.23
C ASP A 66 7.37 -13.46 -18.46
N ASN A 67 6.13 -13.39 -17.99
CA ASN A 67 5.14 -14.45 -18.16
C ASN A 67 3.77 -13.85 -18.52
N THR A 68 3.60 -13.54 -19.81
CA THR A 68 2.40 -12.86 -20.33
C THR A 68 1.12 -13.67 -20.19
N ASN A 69 1.21 -15.00 -20.04
CA ASN A 69 0.06 -15.86 -19.77
C ASN A 69 -0.67 -15.48 -18.46
N LEU A 70 0.04 -14.85 -17.51
CA LEU A 70 -0.55 -14.38 -16.26
C LEU A 70 -1.66 -13.33 -16.47
N LEU A 71 -1.65 -12.60 -17.59
CA LEU A 71 -2.68 -11.60 -17.90
C LEU A 71 -4.05 -12.23 -18.18
N TYR A 72 -4.07 -13.49 -18.62
CA TYR A 72 -5.31 -14.23 -18.88
C TYR A 72 -5.82 -14.98 -17.63
N ASP A 73 -5.04 -15.03 -16.55
CA ASP A 73 -5.48 -15.60 -15.27
C ASP A 73 -6.39 -14.59 -14.54
N GLY A 74 -7.68 -14.92 -14.42
CA GLY A 74 -8.66 -14.10 -13.72
C GLY A 74 -8.28 -13.78 -12.26
N TRP A 75 -7.48 -14.65 -11.61
CA TRP A 75 -6.97 -14.38 -10.26
C TRP A 75 -5.95 -13.24 -10.24
N ILE A 76 -5.13 -13.11 -11.28
CA ILE A 76 -4.16 -12.01 -11.40
C ILE A 76 -4.89 -10.70 -11.67
N GLN A 77 -5.90 -10.71 -12.54
CA GLN A 77 -6.73 -9.53 -12.82
C GLN A 77 -7.43 -9.02 -11.55
N LEU A 78 -7.96 -9.93 -10.72
CA LEU A 78 -8.54 -9.59 -9.42
C LEU A 78 -7.51 -8.97 -8.47
N LYS A 79 -6.30 -9.56 -8.37
CA LYS A 79 -5.21 -9.02 -7.54
C LYS A 79 -4.81 -7.61 -7.98
N ILE A 80 -4.74 -7.35 -9.29
CA ILE A 80 -4.45 -6.02 -9.85
C ILE A 80 -5.55 -5.04 -9.46
N ALA A 81 -6.82 -5.40 -9.65
CA ALA A 81 -7.95 -4.54 -9.31
C ALA A 81 -7.96 -4.15 -7.84
N ILE A 82 -7.79 -5.12 -6.93
CA ILE A 82 -7.71 -4.88 -5.48
C ILE A 82 -6.46 -4.04 -5.14
N GLY A 83 -5.33 -4.31 -5.79
CA GLY A 83 -4.10 -3.52 -5.64
C GLY A 83 -4.29 -2.04 -6.01
N LEU A 84 -4.98 -1.75 -7.11
CA LEU A 84 -5.29 -0.38 -7.53
C LEU A 84 -6.20 0.33 -6.51
N ILE A 85 -7.13 -0.38 -5.88
CA ILE A 85 -7.96 0.17 -4.80
C ILE A 85 -7.10 0.54 -3.58
N ALA A 86 -6.13 -0.30 -3.20
CA ALA A 86 -5.21 0.01 -2.10
C ALA A 86 -4.36 1.27 -2.39
N ILE A 87 -3.90 1.43 -3.64
CA ILE A 87 -3.16 2.61 -4.10
C ILE A 87 -4.04 3.85 -4.00
N ALA A 88 -5.28 3.78 -4.48
CA ALA A 88 -6.23 4.89 -4.41
C ALA A 88 -6.43 5.35 -2.95
N PHE A 89 -6.68 4.41 -2.02
CA PHE A 89 -6.83 4.76 -0.61
C PHE A 89 -5.56 5.33 0.02
N THR A 90 -4.38 4.85 -0.37
CA THR A 90 -3.08 5.42 0.06
C THR A 90 -2.96 6.87 -0.36
N HIS A 91 -3.21 7.18 -1.64
CA HIS A 91 -3.11 8.55 -2.14
C HIS A 91 -4.16 9.47 -1.55
N ILE A 92 -5.40 8.99 -1.37
CA ILE A 92 -6.46 9.79 -0.73
C ILE A 92 -6.06 10.08 0.72
N SER A 93 -5.68 9.08 1.51
CA SER A 93 -5.21 9.27 2.89
C SER A 93 -4.07 10.29 2.93
N ARG A 94 -3.06 10.15 2.08
CA ARG A 94 -1.95 11.12 2.00
C ARG A 94 -2.38 12.52 1.58
N ALA A 95 -3.37 12.67 0.70
CA ALA A 95 -3.88 13.98 0.31
C ALA A 95 -4.52 14.70 1.52
N TYR A 96 -5.22 13.97 2.39
CA TYR A 96 -5.70 14.51 3.66
C TYR A 96 -4.55 14.85 4.61
N LEU A 97 -3.45 14.09 4.58
CA LEU A 97 -2.28 14.34 5.43
C LEU A 97 -1.54 15.63 5.04
N ILE A 98 -1.37 15.90 3.74
CA ILE A 98 -0.52 16.99 3.24
C ILE A 98 -1.29 18.28 3.03
N HIS A 99 -2.53 18.19 2.55
CA HIS A 99 -3.27 19.35 2.05
C HIS A 99 -4.41 19.77 2.96
N LYS A 100 -4.63 19.10 4.09
CA LYS A 100 -5.71 19.44 5.02
C LYS A 100 -5.21 19.49 6.45
N ASP A 101 -5.90 20.31 7.23
CA ASP A 101 -5.62 20.48 8.65
C ASP A 101 -6.16 19.30 9.46
N LEU A 102 -5.26 18.50 10.03
CA LEU A 102 -5.58 17.34 10.86
C LEU A 102 -5.99 17.71 12.29
N SER A 103 -5.75 18.96 12.73
CA SER A 103 -6.31 19.42 14.01
C SER A 103 -7.84 19.48 13.96
N ASN A 104 -8.42 19.56 12.76
CA ASN A 104 -9.84 19.39 12.54
C ASN A 104 -10.23 17.91 12.67
N THR A 105 -11.09 17.62 13.64
CA THR A 105 -11.58 16.27 13.95
C THR A 105 -12.23 15.56 12.76
N ILE A 106 -12.93 16.28 11.87
CA ILE A 106 -13.57 15.72 10.67
C ILE A 106 -12.52 15.30 9.65
N THR A 107 -11.50 16.13 9.45
CA THR A 107 -10.38 15.82 8.55
C THR A 107 -9.60 14.62 9.06
N LEU A 108 -9.31 14.58 10.36
CA LEU A 108 -8.62 13.48 11.01
C LEU A 108 -9.39 12.16 10.86
N GLN A 109 -10.70 12.17 11.11
CA GLN A 109 -11.55 10.98 10.91
C GLN A 109 -11.52 10.48 9.47
N LYS A 110 -11.57 11.38 8.47
CA LYS A 110 -11.46 11.00 7.06
C LYS A 110 -10.09 10.44 6.72
N PHE A 111 -9.02 11.07 7.20
CA PHE A 111 -7.66 10.55 7.07
C PHE A 111 -7.55 9.11 7.60
N ILE A 112 -8.01 8.89 8.84
CA ILE A 112 -8.00 7.57 9.51
C ILE A 112 -8.86 6.57 8.75
N PHE A 113 -10.03 6.97 8.27
CA PHE A 113 -10.93 6.11 7.51
C PHE A 113 -10.24 5.56 6.26
N TYR A 114 -9.69 6.44 5.41
CA TYR A 114 -9.01 6.01 4.19
C TYR A 114 -7.77 5.17 4.48
N ARG A 115 -7.07 5.46 5.59
CA ARG A 115 -5.93 4.66 6.04
C ARG A 115 -6.34 3.23 6.41
N ASN A 116 -7.39 3.09 7.20
CA ASN A 116 -7.90 1.78 7.60
C ASN A 116 -8.49 1.01 6.42
N MET A 117 -9.11 1.68 5.46
CA MET A 117 -9.53 1.05 4.21
C MET A 117 -8.32 0.54 3.39
N CYS A 118 -7.25 1.33 3.27
CA CYS A 118 -6.01 0.87 2.65
C CYS A 118 -5.47 -0.39 3.34
N LEU A 119 -5.36 -0.38 4.68
CA LEU A 119 -4.92 -1.53 5.46
C LEU A 119 -5.81 -2.76 5.28
N ALA A 120 -7.13 -2.59 5.28
CA ALA A 120 -8.08 -3.67 5.05
C ALA A 120 -7.88 -4.30 3.67
N VAL A 121 -7.72 -3.48 2.63
CA VAL A 121 -7.48 -3.94 1.26
C VAL A 121 -6.12 -4.63 1.15
N LEU A 122 -5.05 -4.09 1.74
CA LEU A 122 -3.74 -4.76 1.78
C LEU A 122 -3.80 -6.10 2.53
N THR A 123 -4.58 -6.18 3.61
CA THR A 123 -4.81 -7.44 4.35
C THR A 123 -5.51 -8.47 3.46
N VAL A 124 -6.54 -8.06 2.72
CA VAL A 124 -7.23 -8.91 1.75
C VAL A 124 -6.26 -9.40 0.67
N ILE A 125 -5.40 -8.53 0.15
CA ILE A 125 -4.36 -8.92 -0.81
C ILE A 125 -3.42 -9.96 -0.21
N LEU A 126 -2.96 -9.79 1.04
CA LEU A 126 -2.08 -10.76 1.71
C LEU A 126 -2.76 -12.13 1.87
N ILE A 127 -4.04 -12.16 2.25
CA ILE A 127 -4.82 -13.39 2.35
C ILE A 127 -4.97 -14.07 0.98
N ILE A 128 -5.32 -13.31 -0.07
CA ILE A 128 -5.48 -13.83 -1.44
C ILE A 128 -4.13 -14.25 -2.04
N VAL A 129 -3.02 -13.59 -1.67
CA VAL A 129 -1.67 -13.98 -2.09
C VAL A 129 -1.25 -15.27 -1.42
N GLY A 130 -1.58 -15.45 -0.13
CA GLY A 130 -1.39 -16.72 0.59
C GLY A 130 -2.33 -17.84 0.11
N TYR A 131 -3.47 -17.49 -0.49
CA TYR A 131 -4.37 -18.42 -1.15
C TYR A 131 -3.89 -18.74 -2.59
N LYS A 132 -2.91 -19.64 -2.67
CA LYS A 132 -2.68 -20.52 -3.82
C LYS A 132 -1.90 -21.75 -3.36
#